data_AF-A0A4W4DSN2-F1
#
_entry.id   AF-A0A4W4DSN2-F1
#
_cell.length_a   1.000
_cell.length_b   1.000
_cell.length_c   1.000
_cell.angle_alpha   90.00
_cell.angle_beta   90.00
_cell.angle_gamma   90.00
#
_symmetry.space_group_name_H-M   'P 1'
#
loop_
_entity.id
_entity.type
_entity.pdbx_description
1 polymer ?
#
loop_
_entity_poly.entity_id
_entity_poly.type
_entity_poly.pdbx_seq_one_letter_code
_entity_poly.pdbx_strand_id
1 'polypeptide(L)'
;MHELWMRYKHFLTQHVIEDMELNQCDQVINQRHITEGNTTNCKEINTFILATDEQVRAVCIDEGTPKGTNLYESTKRFPLVICKLKTGARYTPKCEYNGKRRMRTIIVACDRGWPVHFEGSNIVKFVFNLSKCL
;
A
#
# COMPACT_ATOMS: atom_id res chain seq x y z
N MET A 1 14.97 18.25 2.94
CA MET A 1 15.37 16.86 3.30
C MET A 1 14.51 16.31 4.44
N HIS A 2 14.34 17.05 5.54
CA HIS A 2 13.52 16.61 6.69
C HIS A 2 12.07 16.22 6.33
N GLU A 3 11.39 17.02 5.50
CA GLU A 3 10.01 16.75 5.07
C GLU A 3 9.87 15.43 4.28
N LEU A 4 10.80 15.15 3.36
CA LEU A 4 10.82 13.91 2.58
C LEU A 4 10.91 12.68 3.49
N TRP A 5 11.82 12.73 4.46
CA TRP A 5 12.02 11.63 5.41
C TRP A 5 10.76 11.37 6.24
N MET A 6 10.08 12.41 6.70
CA MET A 6 8.84 12.28 7.45
C MET A 6 7.73 11.61 6.62
N ARG A 7 7.58 12.00 5.35
CA ARG A 7 6.60 11.40 4.43
C ARG A 7 6.93 9.96 4.09
N TYR A 8 8.20 9.66 3.82
CA TYR A 8 8.65 8.28 3.56
C TYR A 8 8.45 7.39 4.79
N LYS A 9 8.83 7.85 5.98
CA LYS A 9 8.60 7.11 7.22
C LYS A 9 7.10 6.89 7.47
N HIS A 10 6.27 7.90 7.22
CA HIS A 10 4.82 7.76 7.32
C HIS A 10 4.27 6.73 6.33
N PHE A 11 4.75 6.75 5.08
CA PHE A 11 4.43 5.74 4.07
C PHE A 11 4.80 4.32 4.55
N LEU A 12 6.01 4.11 5.06
CA LEU A 12 6.44 2.80 5.57
C LEU A 12 5.55 2.32 6.73
N THR A 13 5.28 3.21 7.70
CA THR A 13 4.39 2.90 8.82
C THR A 13 3.02 2.44 8.34
N GLN A 14 2.44 3.14 7.35
CA GLN A 14 1.10 2.82 6.87
C GLN A 14 1.05 1.63 5.92
N HIS A 15 2.06 1.43 5.08
CA HIS A 15 1.91 0.61 3.88
C HIS A 15 2.91 -0.52 3.73
N VAL A 16 3.97 -0.62 4.54
CA VAL A 16 5.01 -1.65 4.35
C VAL A 16 5.15 -2.51 5.59
N ILE A 17 5.11 -3.82 5.39
CA ILE A 17 5.34 -4.83 6.43
C ILE A 17 5.80 -6.10 5.70
N GLU A 18 6.82 -6.81 6.18
CA GLU A 18 7.33 -7.98 5.44
C GLU A 18 6.35 -9.15 5.47
N ASP A 19 5.72 -9.39 6.62
CA ASP A 19 4.77 -10.46 6.81
C ASP A 19 3.58 -10.02 7.68
N MET A 20 2.39 -10.44 7.27
CA MET A 20 1.15 -10.13 7.95
C MET A 20 0.02 -11.05 7.47
N GLU A 21 -0.73 -11.57 8.43
CA GLU A 21 -1.94 -12.35 8.21
C GLU A 21 -3.22 -11.50 8.25
N LEU A 22 -4.29 -12.03 7.66
CA LEU A 22 -5.54 -11.27 7.45
C LEU A 22 -6.24 -10.87 8.73
N ASN A 23 -6.11 -11.68 9.79
CA ASN A 23 -6.68 -11.42 11.10
C ASN A 23 -5.84 -10.44 11.95
N GLN A 24 -4.68 -9.99 11.46
CA GLN A 24 -3.80 -9.07 12.18
C GLN A 24 -4.06 -7.60 11.87
N CYS A 25 -5.02 -7.27 11.00
CA CYS A 25 -5.36 -5.88 10.66
C CYS A 25 -5.56 -4.99 11.89
N ASP A 26 -6.38 -5.45 12.84
CA ASP A 26 -6.73 -4.72 14.06
C ASP A 26 -5.46 -4.46 14.89
N GLN A 27 -4.70 -5.51 15.16
CA GLN A 27 -3.48 -5.42 15.95
C GLN A 27 -2.48 -4.46 15.30
N VAL A 28 -2.14 -4.66 14.03
CA VAL A 28 -1.09 -3.89 13.35
C VAL A 28 -1.47 -2.42 13.19
N ILE A 29 -2.72 -2.13 12.79
CA ILE A 29 -3.17 -0.75 12.62
C ILE A 29 -3.20 0.02 13.94
N ASN A 30 -3.70 -0.60 15.01
CA ASN A 30 -3.75 0.04 16.32
C ASN A 30 -2.34 0.20 16.93
N GLN A 31 -1.45 -0.79 16.80
CA GLN A 31 -0.05 -0.71 17.27
C GLN A 31 0.76 0.36 16.54
N ARG A 32 0.50 0.55 15.24
CA ARG A 32 1.18 1.57 14.42
C ARG A 32 0.51 2.94 14.48
N HIS A 33 -0.60 3.09 15.22
CA HIS A 33 -1.38 4.32 15.32
C HIS A 33 -1.79 4.90 13.95
N ILE A 34 -2.24 4.04 13.03
CA ILE A 34 -2.65 4.48 11.68
C ILE A 34 -4.08 5.03 11.75
N THR A 35 -4.23 6.33 11.47
CA THR A 35 -5.50 7.05 11.51
C THR A 35 -5.81 7.73 10.17
N GLU A 36 -7.04 8.24 10.06
CA GLU A 36 -7.44 9.12 8.97
C GLU A 36 -6.74 10.48 9.14
N GLY A 37 -5.72 10.75 8.31
CA GLY A 37 -4.91 11.96 8.40
C GLY A 37 -4.27 12.14 9.78
N ASN A 38 -4.41 13.34 10.35
CA ASN A 38 -3.93 13.68 11.70
C ASN A 38 -5.06 13.65 12.75
N THR A 39 -6.07 12.80 12.55
CA THR A 39 -7.23 12.69 13.46
C THR A 39 -7.13 11.45 14.37
N THR A 40 -8.10 11.28 15.26
CA THR A 40 -8.30 10.05 16.05
C THR A 40 -9.26 9.06 15.39
N ASN A 41 -9.73 9.37 14.17
CA ASN A 41 -10.63 8.50 13.43
C ASN A 41 -9.87 7.29 12.88
N CYS A 42 -10.51 6.13 12.91
CA CYS A 42 -10.00 4.96 12.22
C CYS A 42 -9.96 5.24 10.71
N LYS A 43 -8.86 4.87 10.05
CA LYS A 43 -8.72 4.98 8.60
C LYS A 43 -9.68 3.99 7.94
N GLU A 44 -10.44 4.40 6.93
CA GLU A 44 -11.47 3.53 6.35
C GLU A 44 -10.87 2.29 5.65
N ILE A 45 -9.78 2.50 4.91
CA ILE A 45 -9.04 1.45 4.21
C ILE A 45 -7.55 1.69 4.42
N ASN A 46 -6.85 0.66 4.88
CA ASN A 46 -5.40 0.62 4.85
C ASN A 46 -4.92 -0.61 4.09
N THR A 47 -3.96 -0.43 3.19
CA THR A 47 -3.36 -1.54 2.45
C THR A 47 -1.91 -1.70 2.88
N PHE A 48 -1.56 -2.90 3.34
CA PHE A 48 -0.19 -3.30 3.59
C PHE A 48 0.35 -4.07 2.39
N ILE A 49 1.54 -3.67 1.96
CA ILE A 49 2.36 -4.33 0.95
C ILE A 49 3.28 -5.28 1.70
N LEU A 50 3.16 -6.57 1.41
CA LEU A 50 3.99 -7.63 2.00
C LEU A 50 5.32 -7.69 1.27
N ALA A 51 6.26 -6.84 1.68
CA ALA A 51 7.56 -6.65 1.06
C ALA A 51 8.51 -5.87 1.98
N THR A 52 9.79 -5.85 1.63
CA THR A 52 10.78 -4.97 2.26
C THR A 52 10.64 -3.53 1.78
N ASP A 53 11.21 -2.59 2.53
CA ASP A 53 11.27 -1.18 2.15
C ASP A 53 12.03 -0.97 0.82
N GLU A 54 13.12 -1.72 0.61
CA GLU A 54 13.94 -1.73 -0.60
C GLU A 54 13.14 -2.17 -1.82
N GLN A 55 12.38 -3.27 -1.70
CA GLN A 55 11.53 -3.77 -2.78
C GLN A 55 10.46 -2.76 -3.20
N VAL A 56 9.85 -2.06 -2.23
CA VAL A 56 8.86 -1.02 -2.52
C VAL A 56 9.53 0.24 -3.09
N ARG A 57 10.73 0.59 -2.61
CA ARG A 57 11.51 1.73 -3.12
C ARG A 57 11.95 1.53 -4.57
N ALA A 58 12.28 0.30 -4.97
CA ALA A 58 12.66 -0.01 -6.35
C ALA A 58 11.60 0.45 -7.37
N VAL A 59 10.31 0.48 -7.00
CA VAL A 59 9.23 1.03 -7.84
C VAL A 59 9.46 2.51 -8.20
N CYS A 60 10.12 3.28 -7.34
CA CYS A 60 10.44 4.68 -7.57
C CYS A 60 11.77 4.92 -8.32
N ILE A 61 12.52 3.86 -8.64
CA ILE A 61 13.86 3.95 -9.23
C ILE A 61 13.86 3.33 -10.62
N ASP A 62 13.65 2.01 -10.70
CA ASP A 62 13.85 1.22 -11.92
C ASP A 62 12.80 0.11 -12.13
N GLU A 63 11.99 -0.22 -11.12
CA GLU A 63 10.96 -1.26 -11.21
C GLU A 63 9.52 -0.72 -11.35
N GLY A 64 9.35 0.57 -11.64
CA GLY A 64 8.06 1.22 -11.86
C GLY A 64 7.90 1.85 -13.24
N THR A 65 6.68 1.85 -13.76
CA THR A 65 6.28 2.57 -14.98
C THR A 65 5.57 3.88 -14.60
N PRO A 66 5.99 5.04 -15.11
CA PRO A 66 5.33 6.31 -14.82
C PRO A 66 3.84 6.33 -15.20
N LYS A 67 3.01 6.93 -14.34
CA LYS A 67 1.55 7.11 -14.50
C LYS A 67 1.14 8.56 -14.27
N GLY A 68 1.78 9.47 -14.98
CA GLY A 68 1.64 10.91 -14.80
C GLY A 68 2.90 11.51 -14.18
N THR A 69 2.75 12.57 -13.38
CA THR A 69 3.89 13.39 -12.96
C THR A 69 4.78 12.71 -11.91
N ASN A 70 4.18 12.14 -10.86
CA ASN A 70 4.91 11.56 -9.73
C ASN A 70 4.40 10.18 -9.30
N LEU A 71 3.43 9.60 -10.01
CA LEU A 71 2.90 8.27 -9.75
C LEU A 71 3.65 7.22 -10.57
N TYR A 72 3.94 6.08 -9.95
CA TYR A 72 4.63 4.95 -10.57
C TYR A 72 3.83 3.68 -10.28
N GLU A 73 3.47 2.95 -11.34
CA GLU A 73 2.89 1.60 -11.22
C GLU A 73 4.01 0.57 -11.23
N SER A 74 4.03 -0.34 -10.24
CA SER A 74 5.02 -1.41 -10.21
C SER A 74 4.91 -2.33 -11.42
N THR A 75 6.06 -2.73 -11.97
CA THR A 75 6.13 -3.72 -13.06
C THR A 75 5.79 -5.13 -12.59
N LYS A 76 6.09 -5.45 -11.32
CA LYS A 76 5.79 -6.72 -10.67
C LYS A 76 4.56 -6.61 -9.76
N ARG A 77 3.92 -7.75 -9.51
CA ARG A 77 2.82 -7.85 -8.54
C ARG A 77 3.38 -8.05 -7.14
N PHE A 78 2.78 -7.38 -6.17
CA PHE A 78 3.06 -7.53 -4.75
C PHE A 78 1.92 -8.30 -4.04
N PRO A 79 2.23 -9.09 -2.99
CA PRO A 79 1.23 -9.56 -2.06
C PRO A 79 0.75 -8.40 -1.19
N LEU A 80 -0.57 -8.27 -1.07
CA LEU A 80 -1.22 -7.19 -0.32
C LEU A 80 -2.16 -7.76 0.72
N VAL A 81 -2.22 -7.10 1.88
CA VAL A 81 -3.30 -7.24 2.87
C VAL A 81 -4.09 -5.93 2.91
N ILE A 82 -5.33 -5.97 2.44
CA ILE A 82 -6.25 -4.83 2.43
C ILE A 82 -7.13 -4.92 3.67
N CYS A 83 -6.94 -4.02 4.62
CA CYS A 83 -7.72 -3.90 5.84
C CYS A 83 -8.85 -2.88 5.60
N LYS A 84 -10.10 -3.35 5.63
CA LYS A 84 -11.29 -2.48 5.51
C LYS A 84 -12.00 -2.38 6.84
N LEU A 85 -12.24 -1.14 7.30
CA LEU A 85 -12.88 -0.85 8.58
C LEU A 85 -14.25 -1.54 8.69
N LYS A 86 -14.53 -2.18 9.83
CA LYS A 86 -15.84 -2.75 10.15
C LYS A 86 -16.81 -1.64 10.52
N THR A 87 -18.09 -1.87 10.27
CA THR A 87 -19.15 -0.96 10.72
C THR A 87 -19.18 -0.87 12.25
N GLY A 88 -19.15 0.36 12.79
CA GLY A 88 -19.29 0.62 14.23
C GLY A 88 -17.99 1.00 14.94
N ALA A 89 -16.84 0.54 14.48
CA ALA A 89 -15.53 0.99 14.96
C ALA A 89 -15.15 2.32 14.26
N ARG A 90 -15.20 3.44 14.98
CA ARG A 90 -14.95 4.78 14.38
C ARG A 90 -13.71 5.49 14.92
N TYR A 91 -13.24 5.14 16.11
CA TYR A 91 -12.17 5.86 16.79
C TYR A 91 -11.12 4.90 17.39
N THR A 92 -9.86 5.32 17.38
CA THR A 92 -8.76 4.62 18.06
C THR A 92 -8.97 4.58 19.58
N PRO A 93 -8.43 3.58 20.30
CA PRO A 93 -7.55 2.50 19.85
C PRO A 93 -8.27 1.18 19.54
N LYS A 94 -9.59 1.22 19.30
CA LYS A 94 -10.41 0.02 19.08
C LYS A 94 -10.90 -0.07 17.63
N CYS A 95 -10.01 0.22 16.68
CA CYS A 95 -10.32 0.08 15.27
C CYS A 95 -10.33 -1.40 14.88
N GLU A 96 -11.43 -1.86 14.29
CA GLU A 96 -11.61 -3.26 13.88
C GLU A 96 -11.82 -3.36 12.36
N TYR A 97 -11.22 -4.34 11.71
CA TYR A 97 -11.07 -4.42 10.26
C TYR A 97 -11.32 -5.85 9.74
N ASN A 98 -11.74 -5.93 8.49
CA ASN A 98 -11.77 -7.16 7.72
C ASN A 98 -10.56 -7.22 6.78
N GLY A 99 -9.76 -8.28 6.86
CA GLY A 99 -8.55 -8.51 6.06
C GLY A 99 -8.79 -9.19 4.70
N LYS A 100 -8.30 -8.55 3.65
CA LYS A 100 -8.23 -8.91 2.23
C LYS A 100 -6.89 -9.36 1.64
N ARG A 101 -6.59 -10.64 1.36
CA ARG A 101 -5.36 -10.96 0.58
C ARG A 101 -5.54 -10.70 -0.92
N ARG A 102 -4.60 -10.03 -1.59
CA ARG A 102 -4.58 -9.86 -3.05
C ARG A 102 -3.16 -9.90 -3.60
N MET A 103 -3.01 -10.30 -4.86
CA MET A 103 -1.78 -10.16 -5.64
C MET A 103 -2.02 -9.15 -6.76
N ARG A 104 -1.41 -7.96 -6.69
CA ARG A 104 -1.68 -6.83 -7.59
C ARG A 104 -0.44 -6.00 -7.84
N THR A 105 -0.41 -5.25 -8.93
CA THR A 105 0.55 -4.14 -9.06
C THR A 105 0.12 -3.02 -8.12
N ILE A 106 1.09 -2.27 -7.61
CA ILE A 106 0.85 -1.12 -6.73
C ILE A 106 1.11 0.16 -7.50
N ILE A 107 0.41 1.23 -7.13
CA ILE A 107 0.68 2.57 -7.61
C ILE A 107 1.10 3.40 -6.40
N VAL A 108 2.28 3.99 -6.47
CA VAL A 108 2.84 4.84 -5.42
C VAL A 108 3.25 6.19 -5.99
N ALA A 109 3.09 7.25 -5.19
CA ALA A 109 3.70 8.52 -5.50
C ALA A 109 5.15 8.52 -5.01
N CYS A 110 6.06 9.02 -5.83
CA CYS A 110 7.49 9.08 -5.55
C CYS A 110 7.98 10.54 -5.47
N ASP A 111 8.86 10.85 -4.51
CA ASP A 111 9.64 12.09 -4.43
C ASP A 111 11.11 11.72 -4.34
N ARG A 112 11.93 12.16 -5.32
CA ARG A 112 13.38 11.92 -5.39
C ARG A 112 13.76 10.44 -5.21
N GLY A 113 12.99 9.53 -5.80
CA GLY A 113 13.23 8.09 -5.72
C GLY A 113 12.75 7.41 -4.43
N TRP A 114 11.95 8.09 -3.61
CA TRP A 114 11.37 7.55 -2.38
C TRP A 114 9.84 7.53 -2.45
N PRO A 115 9.19 6.42 -2.03
CA PRO A 115 7.73 6.36 -2.00
C PRO A 115 7.18 7.21 -0.85
N VAL A 116 6.21 8.05 -1.14
CA VAL A 116 5.65 9.03 -0.19
C VAL A 116 4.13 8.97 -0.07
N HIS A 117 3.46 8.20 -0.93
CA HIS A 117 2.02 7.97 -0.89
C HIS A 117 1.66 6.66 -1.60
N PHE A 118 0.68 5.93 -1.06
CA PHE A 118 0.08 4.78 -1.73
C PHE A 118 -1.22 5.22 -2.41
N GLU A 119 -1.21 5.25 -3.74
CA GLU A 119 -2.37 5.68 -4.54
C GLU A 119 -3.39 4.54 -4.67
N GLY A 120 -2.92 3.31 -4.87
CA GLY A 120 -3.82 2.18 -5.07
C GLY A 120 -3.15 0.93 -5.63
N SER A 121 -3.97 0.03 -6.16
CA SER A 121 -3.50 -1.22 -6.76
C SER A 121 -4.37 -1.66 -7.94
N ASN A 122 -3.75 -2.25 -8.95
CA ASN A 122 -4.42 -2.71 -10.16
C ASN A 122 -4.28 -4.22 -10.37
N ILE A 123 -5.24 -4.76 -11.13
CA ILE A 123 -5.08 -6.08 -11.72
C ILE A 123 -4.48 -5.86 -13.11
N VAL A 124 -3.24 -6.27 -13.32
CA VAL A 124 -2.72 -6.40 -14.69
C VAL A 124 -3.53 -7.51 -15.35
N LYS A 125 -4.47 -7.15 -16.23
CA LYS A 125 -5.06 -8.12 -17.15
C LYS A 125 -3.95 -8.49 -18.11
N PHE A 126 -3.46 -9.74 -18.05
CA PHE A 126 -2.74 -10.28 -19.18
C PHE A 126 -3.73 -10.29 -20.33
N VAL A 127 -3.60 -9.35 -21.27
CA VAL A 127 -4.20 -9.52 -22.58
C VAL A 127 -3.41 -10.68 -23.17
N PHE A 128 -3.96 -11.90 -23.08
CA PHE A 128 -3.53 -12.96 -23.96
C PHE A 128 -3.75 -12.42 -25.38
N ASN A 129 -2.69 -11.98 -26.04
CA ASN A 129 -2.72 -11.89 -27.49
C ASN A 129 -2.92 -13.32 -27.99
N LEU A 130 -4.19 -13.72 -28.19
CA LEU A 130 -4.56 -14.81 -29.06
C LEU A 130 -4.26 -14.36 -30.50
N SER A 131 -2.97 -14.19 -30.79
CA SER A 131 -2.47 -14.00 -32.15
C SER A 131 -2.02 -15.36 -32.65
N LYS A 132 -2.95 -16.00 -33.38
CA LYS A 132 -2.73 -17.04 -34.40
C LYS A 132 -2.22 -18.40 -33.91
N CYS A 133 -3.16 -19.28 -33.60
CA CYS A 133 -3.09 -20.65 -34.09
C CYS A 133 -4.19 -20.78 -35.16
N LEU A 134 -3.77 -20.67 -36.42
CA LEU A 134 -4.45 -21.19 -37.62
C LEU A 134 -3.35 -21.82 -38.45
#